data_AF-A0A2T3M694-F1
#
_entry.id   AF-A0A2T3M694-F1
#
_cell.length_a   1.000
_cell.length_b   1.000
_cell.length_c   1.000
_cell.angle_alpha   90.00
_cell.angle_beta   90.00
_cell.angle_gamma   90.00
#
_symmetry.space_group_name_H-M   'P 1'
#
loop_
_entity.id
_entity.type
_entity.pdbx_description
1 polymer ?
#
loop_
_entity_poly.entity_id
_entity_poly.type
_entity_poly.pdbx_seq_one_letter_code
_entity_poly.pdbx_strand_id
1 'polypeptide(L)' 'MKDVHLNNKLLTRSVLNDYTILASVADTRNKDYHLRTYLSPQQCKINIVEALEGIDATKVIEMESPHT' A
#
# COMPACT_ATOMS: atom_id res chain seq x y z
N MET A 1 25.47 39.42 -26.00
CA MET A 1 24.86 38.08 -25.98
C MET A 1 25.72 37.22 -25.07
N LYS A 2 25.19 36.75 -23.94
CA LYS A 2 25.89 35.83 -23.03
C LYS A 2 25.38 34.42 -23.34
N ASP A 3 26.29 33.53 -23.70
CA ASP A 3 26.01 32.10 -23.85
C ASP A 3 25.52 31.51 -22.53
N VAL A 4 24.30 30.98 -22.54
CA VAL A 4 23.78 30.16 -21.44
C VAL A 4 23.96 28.70 -21.85
N HIS A 5 25.04 28.10 -21.36
CA HIS A 5 25.24 26.66 -21.45
C HIS A 5 24.23 25.98 -20.52
N LEU A 6 23.18 25.40 -21.09
CA LEU A 6 22.22 24.58 -20.34
C LEU A 6 22.89 23.24 -20.04
N ASN A 7 23.30 23.04 -18.78
CA ASN A 7 23.79 21.76 -18.29
C ASN A 7 22.66 20.72 -18.41
N ASN A 8 22.75 19.84 -19.40
CA ASN A 8 21.91 18.65 -19.52
C ASN A 8 22.20 17.72 -18.33
N LYS A 9 21.50 17.97 -17.22
CA LYS A 9 21.40 17.01 -16.12
C LYS A 9 20.64 15.81 -16.68
N LEU A 10 21.32 14.67 -16.78
CA LEU A 10 20.76 13.39 -17.17
C LEU A 10 19.56 13.09 -16.26
N LEU A 11 18.36 13.38 -16.74
CA LEU A 11 17.12 12.93 -16.10
C LEU A 11 17.08 11.42 -16.35
N THR A 12 17.61 10.63 -15.41
CA THR A 12 17.25 9.22 -15.31
C THR A 12 15.73 9.20 -15.15
N ARG A 13 15.05 8.91 -16.24
CA ARG A 13 13.59 8.81 -16.30
C ARG A 13 13.21 7.61 -15.45
N SER A 14 13.01 7.81 -14.14
CA SER A 14 12.44 6.79 -13.29
C SER A 14 11.12 6.37 -13.93
N VAL A 15 11.05 5.12 -14.37
CA VAL A 15 9.81 4.54 -14.88
C VAL A 15 8.94 4.31 -13.66
N LEU A 16 8.12 5.31 -13.33
CA LEU A 16 7.08 5.19 -12.31
C LEU A 16 5.95 4.41 -12.96
N ASN A 17 5.79 3.15 -12.55
CA ASN A 17 4.68 2.32 -12.98
C ASN A 17 3.54 2.47 -11.99
N ASP A 18 2.36 2.78 -12.49
CA ASP A 18 1.13 2.69 -11.72
C ASP A 18 0.73 1.22 -11.62
N TYR A 19 0.64 0.70 -10.39
CA TYR A 19 0.18 -0.66 -10.14
C TYR A 19 -0.70 -0.73 -8.89
N THR A 20 -1.58 -1.73 -8.86
CA THR A 20 -2.46 -1.98 -7.71
C THR A 20 -1.66 -2.62 -6.58
N ILE A 21 -1.40 -1.85 -5.51
CA ILE A 21 -0.65 -2.33 -4.33
C ILE A 21 -1.50 -3.30 -3.47
N LEU A 22 -2.81 -3.06 -3.40
CA LEU A 22 -3.73 -3.76 -2.51
C LEU A 22 -5.08 -3.95 -3.20
N ALA A 23 -5.67 -5.14 -3.04
CA ALA A 23 -7.06 -5.40 -3.37
C ALA A 23 -7.77 -5.95 -2.13
N SER A 24 -8.94 -5.41 -1.82
CA SER A 24 -9.71 -5.81 -0.63
C SER A 24 -11.21 -5.88 -0.89
N VAL A 25 -11.88 -6.64 -0.03
CA VAL A 25 -13.34 -6.80 0.03
C VAL A 25 -13.75 -6.82 1.50
N ALA A 26 -14.78 -6.04 1.84
CA ALA A 26 -15.42 -6.08 3.16
C ALA A 26 -16.68 -6.95 3.09
N ASP A 27 -16.69 -8.07 3.81
CA ASP A 27 -17.90 -8.86 4.05
C ASP A 27 -18.62 -8.28 5.26
N THR A 28 -19.61 -7.43 4.99
CA THR A 28 -20.39 -6.76 6.02
C THR A 28 -21.34 -7.69 6.77
N ARG A 29 -21.65 -8.88 6.22
CA ARG A 29 -22.53 -9.85 6.87
C ARG A 29 -21.78 -10.58 7.98
N ASN A 30 -20.58 -11.09 7.65
CA ASN A 30 -19.74 -11.82 8.60
C ASN A 30 -18.81 -10.90 9.40
N LYS A 31 -18.76 -9.61 9.04
CA LYS A 31 -17.88 -8.59 9.64
C LYS A 31 -16.40 -8.93 9.45
N ASP A 32 -16.06 -9.48 8.29
CA ASP A 32 -14.71 -9.84 7.92
C ASP A 32 -14.17 -8.86 6.87
N TYR A 33 -12.90 -8.48 7.01
CA TYR A 33 -12.16 -7.72 6.02
C TYR A 33 -11.13 -8.63 5.36
N HIS A 34 -11.28 -8.84 4.06
CA HIS A 34 -10.38 -9.65 3.26
C HIS A 34 -9.48 -8.76 2.42
N LEU A 35 -8.19 -9.06 2.38
CA LEU A 35 -7.24 -8.31 1.61
C LEU A 35 -6.12 -9.19 1.06
N ARG A 36 -5.51 -8.73 -0.02
CA ARG A 36 -4.26 -9.25 -0.57
C ARG A 36 -3.43 -8.08 -1.07
N THR A 37 -2.12 -8.22 -1.04
CA THR A 37 -1.22 -7.24 -1.64
C THR A 37 -0.69 -7.76 -2.97
N TYR A 38 -0.07 -6.86 -3.72
CA TYR A 38 0.68 -7.22 -4.91
C TYR A 38 1.80 -8.22 -4.60
N LEU A 39 2.47 -8.09 -3.44
CA LEU A 39 3.60 -8.94 -3.04
C LEU A 39 3.18 -10.24 -2.36
N SER A 40 2.12 -10.17 -1.57
CA SER A 40 1.64 -11.26 -0.74
C SER A 40 0.23 -11.61 -1.24
N PRO A 41 0.14 -12.45 -2.29
CA PRO A 41 -1.13 -12.78 -2.93
C PRO A 41 -1.99 -13.72 -2.08
N GLN A 42 -1.42 -14.29 -1.01
CA GLN A 42 -2.15 -15.03 0.00
C GLN A 42 -3.17 -14.10 0.68
N GLN A 43 -4.41 -14.58 0.79
CA GLN A 43 -5.50 -13.80 1.34
C GLN A 43 -5.33 -13.68 2.86
N CYS A 44 -5.23 -12.45 3.34
CA CYS A 44 -5.36 -12.13 4.75
C CYS A 44 -6.85 -11.87 5.07
N LYS A 45 -7.32 -12.40 6.19
CA LYS A 45 -8.66 -12.19 6.74
C LYS A 45 -8.52 -11.58 8.12
N ILE A 46 -9.23 -10.48 8.37
CA ILE A 46 -9.33 -9.83 9.66
C ILE A 46 -10.80 -9.84 10.07
N ASN A 47 -11.13 -10.41 11.23
CA ASN A 47 -12.46 -10.20 11.80
C ASN A 47 -12.50 -8.82 12.46
N ILE A 48 -13.43 -7.96 12.03
CA ILE A 48 -13.48 -6.56 12.47
C ILE A 48 -13.88 -6.46 13.94
N VAL A 49 -14.79 -7.34 14.42
CA VAL A 49 -15.23 -7.29 15.82
C VAL A 49 -14.07 -7.63 16.74
N GLU A 50 -13.42 -8.77 16.51
CA GLU A 50 -12.26 -9.20 17.28
C GLU A 50 -11.11 -8.18 17.21
N ALA A 51 -10.90 -7.57 16.04
CA ALA A 51 -9.88 -6.54 15.88
C ALA A 51 -10.17 -5.28 16.72
N LEU A 52 -11.45 -5.01 17.01
CA LEU A 52 -11.94 -3.88 17.80
C LEU A 52 -12.11 -4.18 19.30
N GLU A 53 -11.93 -5.44 19.73
CA GLU A 53 -12.07 -5.79 21.14
C GLU A 53 -10.97 -5.16 21.99
N GLY A 54 -11.40 -4.43 23.03
CA GLY A 54 -10.50 -3.88 24.04
C GLY A 54 -9.55 -2.78 23.55
N ILE A 55 -9.82 -2.16 22.41
CA ILE A 55 -9.01 -1.01 21.95
C ILE A 55 -9.62 0.33 22.33
N ASP A 56 -8.84 1.09 23.12
CA ASP A 56 -9.09 2.50 23.44
C ASP A 56 -8.44 3.45 22.39
N ALA A 57 -7.68 2.90 21.45
CA ALA A 57 -6.97 3.63 20.39
C ALA A 57 -6.90 2.83 19.09
N THR A 58 -6.60 3.49 17.97
CA THR A 58 -6.52 2.86 16.64
C THR A 58 -5.44 1.79 16.61
N LYS A 59 -5.79 0.56 16.21
CA LYS A 59 -4.86 -0.53 15.98
C LYS A 59 -4.35 -0.50 14.54
N VAL A 60 -3.03 -0.44 14.37
CA VAL A 60 -2.38 -0.50 13.06
C VAL A 60 -1.94 -1.94 12.80
N ILE A 61 -2.28 -2.47 11.63
CA ILE A 61 -1.83 -3.79 11.17
C ILE A 61 -0.81 -3.53 10.07
N GLU A 62 0.45 -3.86 10.34
CA GLU A 62 1.52 -3.73 9.36
C GLU A 62 1.36 -4.77 8.25
N MET A 63 1.61 -4.34 7.02
CA MET A 63 1.55 -5.19 5.85
C MET A 63 2.93 -5.20 5.19
N GLU A 64 3.36 -6.35 4.68
CA GLU A 64 4.63 -6.48 3.99
C GLU A 64 4.73 -5.50 2.82
N SER A 65 5.85 -4.76 2.77
CA SER A 65 6.16 -3.75 1.76
C SER A 65 7.50 -4.11 1.09
N PRO A 66 7.69 -3.85 -0.22
CA PRO A 66 8.93 -4.19 -0.93
C PRO A 66 10.09 -3.24 -0.64
N HIS A 67 9.91 -2.25 0.24
CA HIS A 67 10.84 -1.14 0.44
C HIS A 67 11.32 -1.03 1.88
N THR A 68 11.78 -2.14 2.45
CA THR A 68 12.67 -2.16 3.64
C THR A 68 14.10 -2.49 3.22
#